data_AF-A0A965S4Q6-F1
#
_entry.id   AF-A0A965S4Q6-F1
#
_cell.length_a   1.000
_cell.length_b   1.000
_cell.length_c   1.000
_cell.angle_alpha   90.00
_cell.angle_beta   90.00
_cell.angle_gamma   90.00
#
_symmetry.space_group_name_H-M   'P 1'
#
loop_
_entity.id
_entity.type
_entity.pdbx_description
1 polymer ?
#
loop_
_entity_poly.entity_id
_entity_poly.type
_entity_poly.pdbx_seq_one_letter_code
_entity_poly.pdbx_strand_id
1 'polypeptide(L)'
;MGVEKKEISENEDMEKEMDDVSMIFSGEELSEEFKEKAKAIFEAAVLSKVEEKHAELQEEFEQKLQEAQKEFTDGMVSKIDEYLDYVVSEWMEDNKLAIEKGLKAELVEDFMVGLKNLFAEHYVDIPEDKVDVVEEFAERIDAMEQELNTAVSENVSLRSEINNFKKDKIVHEVAEGLTDVQIAKLNSLSENVEFISEEDYKEKIVMIKKKYFESDSITEKKEEDDTQQLDEAYSPLMQHYVNSISRTLRK
;
A
#
# COMPACT_ATOMS: atom_id res chain seq x y z
N MET A 1 28.38 25.63 -15.45
CA MET A 1 28.82 26.54 -14.37
C MET A 1 28.53 26.05 -12.95
N GLY A 2 27.40 25.40 -12.66
CA GLY A 2 27.13 24.85 -11.32
C GLY A 2 27.84 23.51 -11.03
N VAL A 3 28.01 22.66 -12.06
CA VAL A 3 28.62 21.31 -11.94
C VAL A 3 30.15 21.39 -11.86
N GLU A 4 30.81 22.10 -12.80
CA GLU A 4 32.28 22.28 -12.79
C GLU A 4 32.81 22.92 -11.48
N LYS A 5 32.07 23.87 -10.89
CA LYS A 5 32.49 24.49 -9.62
C LYS A 5 32.40 23.53 -8.43
N LYS A 6 31.56 22.51 -8.52
CA LYS A 6 31.34 21.54 -7.45
C LYS A 6 32.37 20.41 -7.52
N GLU A 7 32.67 19.91 -8.71
CA GLU A 7 33.75 18.94 -8.95
C GLU A 7 35.14 19.50 -8.55
N ILE A 8 35.44 20.77 -8.86
CA ILE A 8 36.72 21.40 -8.46
C ILE A 8 36.82 21.53 -6.93
N SER A 9 35.71 21.85 -6.25
CA SER A 9 35.66 21.97 -4.78
C SER A 9 35.81 20.62 -4.07
N GLU A 10 35.17 19.56 -4.58
CA GLU A 10 35.28 18.22 -4.00
C GLU A 10 36.68 17.62 -4.22
N ASN A 11 37.33 17.89 -5.36
CA ASN A 11 38.72 17.46 -5.59
C ASN A 11 39.73 18.18 -4.67
N GLU A 12 39.58 19.49 -4.42
CA GLU A 12 40.46 20.23 -3.48
C GLU A 12 40.29 19.79 -2.02
N ASP A 13 39.09 19.35 -1.62
CA ASP A 13 38.83 18.84 -0.26
C ASP A 13 39.33 17.39 -0.09
N MET A 14 39.22 16.54 -1.12
CA MET A 14 39.83 15.19 -1.10
C MET A 14 41.36 15.24 -1.03
N GLU A 15 42.00 16.18 -1.72
CA GLU A 15 43.47 16.34 -1.71
C GLU A 15 44.01 16.73 -0.31
N LYS A 16 43.20 17.40 0.52
CA LYS A 16 43.53 17.74 1.91
C LYS A 16 43.39 16.59 2.90
N GLU A 17 42.56 15.59 2.63
CA GLU A 17 42.31 14.47 3.55
C GLU A 17 43.33 13.31 3.39
N MET A 18 44.16 13.32 2.33
CA MET A 18 45.13 12.25 2.06
C MET A 18 46.51 12.43 2.71
N ASP A 19 46.70 13.47 3.54
CA ASP A 19 47.99 13.76 4.17
C ASP A 19 48.45 12.68 5.19
N ASP A 20 47.52 11.85 5.65
CA ASP A 20 47.73 10.71 6.55
C ASP A 20 48.56 9.56 5.94
N VAL A 21 48.79 9.55 4.62
CA VAL A 21 49.62 8.54 3.94
C VAL A 21 51.06 8.55 4.50
N SER A 22 51.52 9.69 4.99
CA SER A 22 52.82 9.83 5.66
C SER A 22 52.93 9.03 6.97
N MET A 23 51.81 8.77 7.65
CA MET A 23 51.76 7.95 8.86
C MET A 23 52.05 6.47 8.58
N ILE A 24 51.73 5.98 7.36
CA ILE A 24 51.95 4.58 6.96
C ILE A 24 53.45 4.25 6.90
N PHE A 25 54.28 5.24 6.54
CA PHE A 25 55.74 5.09 6.45
C PHE A 25 56.49 5.48 7.74
N SER A 26 55.75 5.84 8.80
CA SER A 26 56.34 6.27 10.07
C SER A 26 56.91 5.07 10.84
N GLY A 27 58.24 5.03 11.00
CA GLY A 27 58.96 3.93 11.67
C GLY A 27 59.77 3.03 10.74
N GLU A 28 59.69 3.23 9.41
CA GLU A 28 60.53 2.54 8.43
C GLU A 28 61.69 3.44 7.96
N GLU A 29 62.90 2.88 7.87
CA GLU A 29 64.09 3.56 7.32
C GLU A 29 64.06 3.58 5.78
N LEU A 30 63.06 4.25 5.20
CA LEU A 30 62.94 4.50 3.77
C LEU A 30 63.56 5.86 3.41
N SER A 31 64.11 6.00 2.20
CA SER A 31 64.59 7.30 1.72
C SER A 31 63.41 8.26 1.53
N GLU A 32 63.62 9.53 1.83
CA GLU A 32 62.57 10.57 1.68
C GLU A 32 62.07 10.67 0.23
N GLU A 33 62.96 10.50 -0.75
CA GLU A 33 62.59 10.47 -2.17
C GLU A 33 61.67 9.28 -2.53
N PHE A 34 61.85 8.13 -1.86
CA PHE A 34 60.96 6.98 -2.05
C PHE A 34 59.60 7.21 -1.41
N LYS A 35 59.56 7.79 -0.20
CA LYS A 35 58.29 8.11 0.48
C LYS A 35 57.46 9.11 -0.32
N GLU A 36 58.09 10.16 -0.87
CA GLU A 36 57.41 11.17 -1.68
C GLU A 36 56.85 10.57 -2.98
N LYS A 37 57.63 9.73 -3.68
CA LYS A 37 57.17 9.01 -4.88
C LYS A 37 56.07 8.00 -4.58
N ALA A 38 56.19 7.25 -3.49
CA ALA A 38 55.19 6.27 -3.08
C ALA A 38 53.88 6.94 -2.65
N LYS A 39 53.95 8.06 -1.92
CA LYS A 39 52.81 8.91 -1.57
C LYS A 39 52.10 9.42 -2.83
N ALA A 40 52.82 10.03 -3.76
CA ALA A 40 52.23 10.56 -5.00
C ALA A 40 51.57 9.46 -5.88
N ILE A 41 52.18 8.27 -5.98
CA ILE A 41 51.60 7.16 -6.75
C ILE A 41 50.36 6.60 -6.04
N PHE A 42 50.40 6.47 -4.71
CA PHE A 42 49.27 5.97 -3.93
C PHE A 42 48.10 6.95 -3.96
N GLU A 43 48.38 8.25 -3.80
CA GLU A 43 47.38 9.32 -3.91
C GLU A 43 46.72 9.31 -5.28
N ALA A 44 47.50 9.27 -6.36
CA ALA A 44 46.96 9.18 -7.71
C ALA A 44 46.13 7.91 -7.94
N ALA A 45 46.54 6.76 -7.39
CA ALA A 45 45.82 5.50 -7.54
C ALA A 45 44.49 5.48 -6.76
N VAL A 46 44.48 6.03 -5.55
CA VAL A 46 43.27 6.13 -4.73
C VAL A 46 42.32 7.17 -5.30
N LEU A 47 42.80 8.34 -5.72
CA LEU A 47 41.98 9.37 -6.35
C LEU A 47 41.33 8.83 -7.63
N SER A 48 42.09 8.14 -8.48
CA SER A 48 41.53 7.47 -9.66
C SER A 48 40.46 6.43 -9.31
N LYS A 49 40.64 5.66 -8.22
CA LYS A 49 39.64 4.67 -7.79
C LYS A 49 38.40 5.31 -7.17
N VAL A 50 38.57 6.42 -6.45
CA VAL A 50 37.46 7.19 -5.87
C VAL A 50 36.66 7.86 -6.98
N GLU A 51 37.30 8.46 -7.98
CA GLU A 51 36.63 9.01 -9.16
C GLU A 51 35.84 7.95 -9.93
N GLU A 52 36.41 6.75 -10.13
CA GLU A 52 35.72 5.62 -10.74
C GLU A 52 34.46 5.24 -9.95
N LYS A 53 34.57 5.12 -8.62
CA LYS A 53 33.43 4.79 -7.75
C LYS A 53 32.41 5.90 -7.64
N HIS A 54 32.83 7.16 -7.67
CA HIS A 54 31.95 8.30 -7.72
C HIS A 54 31.14 8.31 -9.02
N ALA A 55 31.80 8.08 -10.16
CA ALA A 55 31.14 7.99 -11.46
C ALA A 55 30.13 6.83 -11.51
N GLU A 56 30.49 5.63 -11.04
CA GLU A 56 29.57 4.50 -10.94
C GLU A 56 28.34 4.82 -10.06
N LEU A 57 28.57 5.42 -8.89
CA LEU A 57 27.50 5.76 -7.95
C LEU A 57 26.58 6.85 -8.51
N GLN A 58 27.16 7.85 -9.19
CA GLN A 58 26.41 8.91 -9.85
C GLN A 58 25.54 8.36 -10.98
N GLU A 59 26.07 7.42 -11.78
CA GLU A 59 25.28 6.75 -12.82
C GLU A 59 24.12 5.94 -12.21
N GLU A 60 24.37 5.19 -11.14
CA GLU A 60 23.32 4.43 -10.45
C GLU A 60 22.23 5.35 -9.85
N PHE A 61 22.62 6.47 -9.26
CA PHE A 61 21.67 7.45 -8.74
C PHE A 61 20.85 8.12 -9.84
N GLU A 62 21.47 8.48 -10.95
CA GLU A 62 20.78 9.07 -12.10
C GLU A 62 19.76 8.07 -12.69
N GLN A 63 20.14 6.80 -12.83
CA GLN A 63 19.23 5.74 -13.27
C GLN A 63 18.05 5.57 -12.31
N LYS A 64 18.29 5.43 -11.00
CA LYS A 64 17.23 5.32 -9.99
C LYS A 64 16.32 6.53 -9.96
N LEU A 65 16.87 7.73 -10.14
CA LEU A 65 16.09 8.97 -10.19
C LEU A 65 15.16 8.99 -11.42
N GLN A 66 15.67 8.59 -12.58
CA GLN A 66 14.86 8.50 -13.80
C GLN A 66 13.76 7.44 -13.69
N GLU A 67 14.07 6.27 -13.11
CA GLU A 67 13.07 5.23 -12.86
C GLU A 67 11.97 5.71 -11.91
N ALA A 68 12.33 6.33 -10.78
CA ALA A 68 11.37 6.88 -9.84
C ALA A 68 10.53 8.01 -10.45
N GLN A 69 11.14 8.88 -11.26
CA GLN A 69 10.41 9.94 -11.96
C GLN A 69 9.41 9.37 -12.95
N LYS A 70 9.80 8.32 -13.69
CA LYS A 70 8.91 7.63 -14.62
C LYS A 70 7.76 6.96 -13.90
N GLU A 71 8.02 6.18 -12.84
CA GLU A 71 6.99 5.51 -12.06
C GLU A 71 6.00 6.52 -11.45
N PHE A 72 6.51 7.63 -10.91
CA PHE A 72 5.67 8.71 -10.39
C PHE A 72 4.81 9.34 -11.48
N THR A 73 5.39 9.63 -12.65
CA THR A 73 4.68 10.25 -13.77
C THR A 73 3.60 9.33 -14.32
N ASP A 74 3.94 8.07 -14.58
CA ASP A 74 3.00 7.06 -15.10
C ASP A 74 1.85 6.82 -14.10
N GLY A 75 2.16 6.73 -12.79
CA GLY A 75 1.16 6.60 -11.74
C GLY A 75 0.25 7.83 -11.60
N MET A 76 0.79 9.04 -11.82
CA MET A 76 0.00 10.27 -11.80
C MET A 76 -0.91 10.40 -13.02
N VAL A 77 -0.42 10.02 -14.21
CA VAL A 77 -1.22 9.99 -15.44
C VAL A 77 -2.40 9.03 -15.28
N SER A 78 -2.16 7.80 -14.82
CA SER A 78 -3.24 6.82 -14.59
C SER A 78 -4.33 7.35 -13.65
N LYS A 79 -3.93 7.98 -12.53
CA LYS A 79 -4.89 8.56 -11.58
C LYS A 79 -5.67 9.74 -12.14
N ILE A 80 -5.01 10.58 -12.96
CA ILE A 80 -5.67 11.69 -13.62
C ILE A 80 -6.68 11.16 -14.64
N ASP A 81 -6.29 10.18 -15.45
CA ASP A 81 -7.16 9.56 -16.45
C ASP A 81 -8.38 8.90 -15.78
N GLU A 82 -8.19 8.12 -14.71
CA GLU A 82 -9.28 7.52 -13.94
C GLU A 82 -10.24 8.58 -13.37
N TYR A 83 -9.70 9.67 -12.79
CA TYR A 83 -10.52 10.75 -12.26
C TYR A 83 -11.29 11.48 -13.37
N LEU A 84 -10.66 11.71 -14.51
CA LEU A 84 -11.25 12.42 -15.63
C LEU A 84 -12.35 11.59 -16.30
N ASP A 85 -12.14 10.28 -16.46
CA ASP A 85 -13.16 9.33 -16.93
C ASP A 85 -14.36 9.28 -15.98
N TYR A 86 -14.14 9.26 -14.67
CA TYR A 86 -15.22 9.33 -13.68
C TYR A 86 -16.02 10.63 -13.81
N VAL A 87 -15.35 11.79 -13.80
CA VAL A 87 -16.00 13.10 -13.91
C VAL A 87 -16.76 13.24 -15.23
N VAL A 88 -16.19 12.78 -16.35
CA VAL A 88 -16.86 12.81 -17.65
C VAL A 88 -18.09 11.89 -17.66
N SER A 89 -17.98 10.72 -17.05
CA SER A 89 -19.09 9.77 -16.97
C SER A 89 -20.25 10.32 -16.13
N GLU A 90 -19.97 10.90 -14.96
CA GLU A 90 -20.99 11.56 -14.14
C GLU A 90 -21.60 12.75 -14.87
N TRP A 91 -20.77 13.61 -15.48
CA TRP A 91 -21.27 14.75 -16.24
C TRP A 91 -22.18 14.32 -17.39
N MET A 92 -21.83 13.23 -18.10
CA MET A 92 -22.67 12.68 -19.16
C MET A 92 -24.01 12.15 -18.62
N GLU A 93 -24.02 11.46 -17.49
CA GLU A 93 -25.27 10.95 -16.90
C GLU A 93 -26.14 12.09 -16.36
N ASP A 94 -25.55 13.09 -15.70
CA ASP A 94 -26.25 14.28 -15.21
C ASP A 94 -26.86 15.09 -16.35
N ASN A 95 -26.13 15.31 -17.45
CA ASN A 95 -26.68 16.01 -18.60
C ASN A 95 -27.79 15.22 -19.28
N LYS A 96 -27.65 13.90 -19.38
CA LYS A 96 -28.71 13.05 -19.92
C LYS A 96 -29.97 13.15 -19.07
N LEU A 97 -29.84 13.13 -17.74
CA LEU A 97 -30.96 13.29 -16.82
C LEU A 97 -31.59 14.69 -16.92
N ALA A 98 -30.78 15.74 -17.05
CA ALA A 98 -31.25 17.11 -17.26
C ALA A 98 -31.99 17.26 -18.60
N ILE A 99 -31.46 16.69 -19.68
CA ILE A 99 -32.08 16.68 -21.01
C ILE A 99 -33.40 15.91 -20.97
N GLU A 100 -33.44 14.73 -20.34
CA GLU A 100 -34.67 13.94 -20.23
C GLU A 100 -35.75 14.66 -19.42
N LYS A 101 -35.37 15.29 -18.31
CA LYS A 101 -36.28 16.14 -17.51
C LYS A 101 -36.79 17.33 -18.32
N GLY A 102 -35.91 18.00 -19.07
CA GLY A 102 -36.28 19.12 -19.95
C GLY A 102 -37.26 18.70 -21.03
N LEU A 103 -36.96 17.61 -21.76
CA LEU A 103 -37.84 17.04 -22.79
C LEU A 103 -39.18 16.57 -22.23
N LYS A 104 -39.19 15.94 -21.04
CA LYS A 104 -40.44 15.54 -20.37
C LYS A 104 -41.26 16.76 -19.97
N ALA A 105 -40.65 17.81 -19.45
CA ALA A 105 -41.35 19.05 -19.10
C ALA A 105 -41.94 19.71 -20.35
N GLU A 106 -41.18 19.81 -21.43
CA GLU A 106 -41.64 20.34 -22.72
C GLU A 106 -42.80 19.50 -23.29
N LEU A 107 -42.69 18.18 -23.27
CA LEU A 107 -43.74 17.28 -23.73
C LEU A 107 -45.02 17.39 -22.89
N VAL A 108 -44.88 17.52 -21.56
CA VAL A 108 -46.02 17.72 -20.66
C VAL A 108 -46.65 19.09 -20.88
N GLU A 109 -45.87 20.13 -21.12
CA GLU A 109 -46.37 21.47 -21.43
C GLU A 109 -47.13 21.49 -22.76
N ASP A 110 -46.55 20.92 -23.82
CA ASP A 110 -47.21 20.78 -25.13
C ASP A 110 -48.50 19.97 -25.03
N PHE A 111 -48.48 18.88 -24.25
CA PHE A 111 -49.66 18.08 -23.99
C PHE A 111 -50.74 18.86 -23.21
N MET A 112 -50.35 19.63 -22.19
CA MET A 112 -51.25 20.48 -21.41
C MET A 112 -51.85 21.60 -22.26
N VAL A 113 -51.06 22.22 -23.15
CA VAL A 113 -51.55 23.22 -24.12
C VAL A 113 -52.52 22.57 -25.11
N GLY A 114 -52.20 21.38 -25.62
CA GLY A 114 -53.10 20.60 -26.47
C GLY A 114 -54.43 20.24 -25.79
N LEU A 115 -54.37 19.79 -24.53
CA LEU A 115 -55.54 19.53 -23.70
C LEU A 115 -56.36 20.80 -23.47
N LYS A 116 -55.71 21.91 -23.12
CA LYS A 116 -56.39 23.20 -22.93
C LYS A 116 -57.12 23.64 -24.19
N ASN A 117 -56.50 23.52 -25.35
CA ASN A 117 -57.13 23.85 -26.63
C ASN A 117 -58.32 22.92 -26.92
N LEU A 118 -58.17 21.61 -26.70
CA LEU A 118 -59.26 20.64 -26.86
C LEU A 118 -60.44 20.90 -25.91
N PHE A 119 -60.16 21.23 -24.65
CA PHE A 119 -61.19 21.57 -23.66
C PHE A 119 -61.89 22.88 -23.98
N ALA A 120 -61.16 23.88 -24.48
CA ALA A 120 -61.73 25.14 -24.96
C ALA A 120 -62.62 24.93 -26.20
N GLU A 121 -62.24 24.04 -27.12
CA GLU A 121 -63.04 23.69 -28.29
C GLU A 121 -64.31 22.88 -27.94
N HIS A 122 -64.29 22.10 -26.85
CA HIS A 122 -65.40 21.25 -26.45
C HIS A 122 -66.26 21.75 -25.27
N TYR A 123 -66.08 22.99 -24.79
CA TYR A 123 -66.82 23.56 -23.65
C TYR A 123 -66.88 22.61 -22.45
N VAL A 124 -65.74 22.00 -22.11
CA VAL A 124 -65.59 21.35 -20.82
C VAL A 124 -65.03 22.40 -19.87
N ASP A 125 -65.93 23.05 -19.13
CA ASP A 125 -65.57 23.86 -17.97
C ASP A 125 -64.76 22.97 -17.03
N ILE A 126 -63.44 23.20 -16.94
CA ILE A 126 -62.61 22.54 -15.93
C ILE A 126 -62.93 23.25 -14.63
N PRO A 127 -63.55 22.57 -13.64
CA PRO A 127 -63.83 23.17 -12.35
C PRO A 127 -62.50 23.56 -11.70
N GLU A 128 -62.41 24.78 -11.16
CA GLU A 128 -61.23 25.30 -10.44
C GLU A 128 -60.73 24.35 -9.32
N ASP A 129 -61.59 23.46 -8.82
CA ASP A 129 -61.28 22.41 -7.83
C ASP A 129 -60.21 21.39 -8.25
N LYS A 130 -59.79 21.36 -9.52
CA LYS A 130 -58.78 20.39 -10.05
C LYS A 130 -57.33 20.90 -10.04
N VAL A 131 -57.11 22.19 -9.76
CA VAL A 131 -55.77 22.78 -9.66
C VAL A 131 -55.10 22.45 -8.32
N ASP A 132 -55.91 22.38 -7.25
CA ASP A 132 -55.48 22.07 -5.87
C ASP A 132 -54.88 20.65 -5.74
N VAL A 133 -55.39 19.69 -6.53
CA VAL A 133 -54.92 18.30 -6.52
C VAL A 133 -53.51 18.12 -7.10
N VAL A 134 -53.08 19.04 -7.98
CA VAL A 134 -51.73 18.99 -8.57
C VAL A 134 -50.69 19.47 -7.56
N GLU A 135 -51.04 20.49 -6.77
CA GLU A 135 -50.23 20.99 -5.67
C GLU A 135 -50.13 19.93 -4.55
N GLU A 136 -51.24 19.28 -4.20
CA GLU A 136 -51.25 18.13 -3.27
C GLU A 136 -50.39 16.95 -3.76
N PHE A 137 -50.42 16.65 -5.07
CA PHE A 137 -49.57 15.60 -5.63
C PHE A 137 -48.08 15.98 -5.64
N ALA A 138 -47.74 17.24 -5.91
CA ALA A 138 -46.36 17.72 -5.85
C ALA A 138 -45.81 17.63 -4.42
N GLU A 139 -46.57 18.11 -3.42
CA GLU A 139 -46.20 17.99 -2.01
C GLU A 139 -46.03 16.53 -1.58
N ARG A 140 -46.88 15.63 -2.08
CA ARG A 140 -46.78 14.19 -1.79
C ARG A 140 -45.57 13.54 -2.45
N ILE A 141 -45.19 13.96 -3.66
CA ILE A 141 -43.98 13.49 -4.34
C ILE A 141 -42.75 13.93 -3.56
N ASP A 142 -42.66 15.20 -3.18
CA ASP A 142 -41.54 15.73 -2.41
C ASP A 142 -41.40 15.03 -1.04
N ALA A 143 -42.52 14.77 -0.36
CA ALA A 143 -42.55 13.99 0.87
C ALA A 143 -42.08 12.54 0.66
N MET A 144 -42.53 11.89 -0.42
CA MET A 144 -42.09 10.52 -0.76
C MET A 144 -40.60 10.48 -1.15
N GLU A 145 -40.07 11.49 -1.83
CA GLU A 145 -38.64 11.58 -2.14
C GLU A 145 -37.80 11.75 -0.86
N GLN A 146 -38.25 12.57 0.09
CA GLN A 146 -37.57 12.70 1.40
C GLN A 146 -37.60 11.40 2.20
N GLU A 147 -38.74 10.71 2.26
CA GLU A 147 -38.86 9.41 2.92
C GLU A 147 -37.96 8.36 2.24
N LEU A 148 -37.93 8.35 0.91
CA LEU A 148 -37.06 7.44 0.15
C LEU A 148 -35.59 7.71 0.43
N ASN A 149 -35.16 8.97 0.43
CA ASN A 149 -33.77 9.34 0.73
C ASN A 149 -33.38 8.94 2.16
N THR A 150 -34.29 9.11 3.11
CA THR A 150 -34.09 8.67 4.50
C THR A 150 -33.93 7.17 4.58
N ALA A 151 -34.85 6.41 3.95
CA ALA A 151 -34.80 4.95 3.92
C ALA A 151 -33.54 4.42 3.22
N VAL A 152 -33.07 5.08 2.15
CA VAL A 152 -31.83 4.74 1.45
C VAL A 152 -30.62 5.00 2.36
N SER A 153 -30.57 6.15 3.04
CA SER A 153 -29.50 6.48 3.98
C SER A 153 -29.42 5.46 5.13
N GLU A 154 -30.57 5.11 5.71
CA GLU A 154 -30.67 4.06 6.72
C GLU A 154 -30.22 2.70 6.17
N ASN A 155 -30.61 2.35 4.94
CA ASN A 155 -30.17 1.09 4.33
C ASN A 155 -28.66 1.03 4.13
N VAL A 156 -28.04 2.14 3.70
CA VAL A 156 -26.58 2.25 3.55
C VAL A 156 -25.88 2.12 4.91
N SER A 157 -26.39 2.80 5.95
CA SER A 157 -25.86 2.68 7.32
C SER A 157 -25.95 1.24 7.82
N LEU A 158 -27.12 0.61 7.69
CA LEU A 158 -27.35 -0.77 8.11
C LEU A 158 -26.45 -1.75 7.36
N ARG A 159 -26.25 -1.56 6.04
CA ARG A 159 -25.30 -2.39 5.27
C ARG A 159 -23.86 -2.21 5.75
N SER A 160 -23.45 -0.99 6.06
CA SER A 160 -22.12 -0.70 6.62
C SER A 160 -21.93 -1.39 7.98
N GLU A 161 -22.91 -1.28 8.86
CA GLU A 161 -22.91 -1.98 10.17
C GLU A 161 -22.87 -3.50 10.00
N ILE A 162 -23.71 -4.07 9.13
CA ILE A 162 -23.70 -5.51 8.82
C ILE A 162 -22.33 -5.95 8.30
N ASN A 163 -21.70 -5.17 7.42
CA ASN A 163 -20.37 -5.49 6.91
C ASN A 163 -19.32 -5.45 8.02
N ASN A 164 -19.38 -4.48 8.94
CA ASN A 164 -18.49 -4.44 10.10
C ASN A 164 -18.71 -5.64 11.04
N PHE A 165 -19.96 -5.98 11.37
CA PHE A 165 -20.26 -7.18 12.17
C PHE A 165 -19.76 -8.47 11.50
N LYS A 166 -19.85 -8.57 10.17
CA LYS A 166 -19.32 -9.71 9.41
C LYS A 166 -17.80 -9.76 9.45
N LYS A 167 -17.11 -8.62 9.26
CA LYS A 167 -15.65 -8.53 9.41
C LYS A 167 -15.22 -8.99 10.80
N ASP A 168 -15.83 -8.44 11.85
CA ASP A 168 -15.50 -8.76 13.25
C ASP A 168 -15.72 -10.25 13.53
N LYS A 169 -16.83 -10.82 13.04
CA LYS A 169 -17.11 -12.25 13.16
C LYS A 169 -16.04 -13.09 12.47
N ILE A 170 -15.66 -12.76 11.24
CA ILE A 170 -14.64 -13.49 10.48
C ILE A 170 -13.27 -13.38 11.17
N VAL A 171 -12.89 -12.19 11.64
CA VAL A 171 -11.64 -12.00 12.38
C VAL A 171 -11.66 -12.81 13.67
N HIS A 172 -12.77 -12.86 14.39
CA HIS A 172 -12.92 -13.68 15.60
C HIS A 172 -12.82 -15.19 15.30
N GLU A 173 -13.50 -15.68 14.25
CA GLU A 173 -13.39 -17.07 13.79
C GLU A 173 -11.96 -17.44 13.41
N VAL A 174 -11.25 -16.57 12.68
CA VAL A 174 -9.86 -16.81 12.28
C VAL A 174 -8.90 -16.63 13.46
N ALA A 175 -9.26 -15.82 14.45
CA ALA A 175 -8.51 -15.59 15.68
C ALA A 175 -8.51 -16.79 16.65
N GLU A 176 -9.39 -17.78 16.45
CA GLU A 176 -9.39 -18.99 17.26
C GLU A 176 -8.00 -19.67 17.28
N GLY A 177 -7.49 -19.89 18.49
CA GLY A 177 -6.16 -20.47 18.76
C GLY A 177 -5.01 -19.46 18.91
N LEU A 178 -5.25 -18.15 18.80
CA LEU A 178 -4.27 -17.10 19.09
C LEU A 178 -4.42 -16.57 20.53
N THR A 179 -3.31 -16.09 21.12
CA THR A 179 -3.31 -15.42 22.43
C THR A 179 -3.89 -14.00 22.33
N ASP A 180 -4.40 -13.43 23.42
CA ASP A 180 -5.03 -12.08 23.42
C ASP A 180 -4.14 -10.99 22.79
N VAL A 181 -2.82 -11.07 22.98
CA VAL A 181 -1.84 -10.15 22.38
C VAL A 181 -1.75 -10.34 20.85
N GLN A 182 -1.81 -11.59 20.38
CA GLN A 182 -1.80 -11.92 18.97
C GLN A 182 -3.13 -11.55 18.29
N ILE A 183 -4.26 -11.68 19.00
CA ILE A 183 -5.58 -11.23 18.53
C ILE A 183 -5.58 -9.70 18.33
N ALA A 184 -5.07 -8.94 19.30
CA ALA A 184 -4.96 -7.48 19.16
C ALA A 184 -4.09 -7.07 17.95
N LYS A 185 -3.01 -7.81 17.69
CA LYS A 185 -2.15 -7.59 16.53
C LYS A 185 -2.83 -7.98 15.21
N LEU A 186 -3.60 -9.08 15.19
CA LEU A 186 -4.40 -9.49 14.03
C LEU A 186 -5.49 -8.46 13.71
N ASN A 187 -6.18 -7.93 14.73
CA ASN A 187 -7.19 -6.89 14.59
C ASN A 187 -6.60 -5.64 13.91
N SER A 188 -5.47 -5.14 14.43
CA SER A 188 -4.79 -3.96 13.85
C SER A 188 -4.33 -4.19 12.40
N LEU A 189 -3.91 -5.41 12.06
CA LEU A 189 -3.56 -5.75 10.67
C LEU A 189 -4.81 -5.91 9.78
N SER A 190 -5.94 -6.32 10.35
CA SER A 190 -7.20 -6.54 9.62
C SER A 190 -7.99 -5.27 9.33
N GLU A 191 -7.75 -4.18 10.08
CA GLU A 191 -8.41 -2.88 9.90
C GLU A 191 -8.12 -2.25 8.52
N ASN A 192 -6.95 -2.51 7.95
CA ASN A 192 -6.55 -1.98 6.65
C ASN A 192 -6.95 -2.88 5.47
N VAL A 193 -7.65 -4.00 5.74
CA VAL A 193 -8.06 -4.94 4.69
C VAL A 193 -9.44 -4.56 4.16
N GLU A 194 -9.51 -4.31 2.87
CA GLU A 194 -10.76 -4.02 2.17
C GLU A 194 -11.70 -5.24 2.19
N PHE A 195 -12.97 -4.99 2.48
CA PHE A 195 -14.01 -6.02 2.49
C PHE A 195 -14.82 -5.96 1.20
N ILE A 196 -14.60 -6.97 0.36
CA ILE A 196 -15.26 -7.14 -0.93
C ILE A 196 -16.33 -8.24 -0.82
N SER A 197 -15.99 -9.36 -0.19
CA SER A 197 -16.91 -10.47 0.14
C SER A 197 -16.48 -11.20 1.41
N GLU A 198 -17.38 -12.00 2.00
CA GLU A 198 -17.07 -12.78 3.20
C GLU A 198 -15.94 -13.79 2.95
N GLU A 199 -15.96 -14.49 1.81
CA GLU A 199 -14.95 -15.46 1.41
C GLU A 199 -13.59 -14.80 1.15
N ASP A 200 -13.53 -13.71 0.38
CA ASP A 200 -12.28 -13.00 0.05
C ASP A 200 -11.64 -12.39 1.31
N TYR A 201 -12.46 -11.78 2.17
CA TYR A 201 -11.97 -11.22 3.44
C TYR A 201 -11.43 -12.34 4.33
N LYS A 202 -12.13 -13.47 4.45
CA LYS A 202 -11.66 -14.63 5.22
C LYS A 202 -10.33 -15.17 4.69
N GLU A 203 -10.17 -15.31 3.37
CA GLU A 203 -8.92 -15.73 2.76
C GLU A 203 -7.76 -14.78 3.05
N LYS A 204 -8.00 -13.46 2.95
CA LYS A 204 -7.01 -12.42 3.28
C LYS A 204 -6.60 -12.45 4.75
N ILE A 205 -7.55 -12.54 5.68
CA ILE A 205 -7.24 -12.62 7.12
C ILE A 205 -6.52 -13.93 7.46
N VAL A 206 -6.89 -15.06 6.85
CA VAL A 206 -6.15 -16.32 6.99
C VAL A 206 -4.73 -16.17 6.46
N MET A 207 -4.51 -15.53 5.31
CA MET A 207 -3.16 -15.29 4.78
C MET A 207 -2.31 -14.44 5.73
N ILE A 208 -2.89 -13.40 6.33
CA ILE A 208 -2.24 -12.58 7.35
C ILE A 208 -1.90 -13.44 8.57
N LYS A 209 -2.83 -14.29 9.03
CA LYS A 209 -2.60 -15.23 10.14
C LYS A 209 -1.38 -16.12 9.86
N LYS A 210 -1.33 -16.75 8.69
CA LYS A 210 -0.23 -17.64 8.30
C LYS A 210 1.12 -16.93 8.23
N LYS A 211 1.16 -15.74 7.62
CA LYS A 211 2.41 -14.99 7.44
C LYS A 211 2.99 -14.49 8.77
N TYR A 212 2.15 -14.01 9.68
CA TYR A 212 2.60 -13.35 10.91
C TYR A 212 2.61 -14.23 12.16
N PHE A 213 1.90 -15.36 12.16
CA PHE A 213 1.76 -16.21 13.35
C PHE A 213 2.09 -17.70 13.11
N GLU A 214 2.15 -18.19 11.86
CA GLU A 214 2.59 -19.57 11.57
C GLU A 214 4.08 -19.69 11.18
N SER A 215 4.79 -18.57 11.04
CA SER A 215 6.24 -18.51 10.78
C SER A 215 7.13 -18.84 11.99
N ASP A 216 6.55 -19.04 13.18
CA ASP A 216 7.25 -19.48 14.40
C ASP A 216 6.91 -20.92 14.82
N SER A 217 6.43 -21.77 13.91
CA SER A 217 6.20 -23.20 14.20
C SER A 217 7.49 -24.07 14.23
N ILE A 218 8.61 -23.48 14.65
CA ILE A 218 9.77 -24.24 15.15
C ILE A 218 10.21 -23.64 16.49
N THR A 219 9.33 -23.63 17.50
CA THR A 219 9.80 -23.77 18.87
C THR A 219 8.71 -24.31 19.78
N GLU A 220 9.09 -25.35 20.53
CA GLU A 220 8.42 -25.91 21.70
C GLU A 220 7.19 -26.80 21.50
N LYS A 221 7.46 -28.10 21.30
CA LYS A 221 6.76 -29.14 22.06
C LYS A 221 7.74 -29.80 23.03
N LYS A 222 7.48 -29.52 24.30
CA LYS A 222 7.62 -30.32 25.53
C LYS A 222 8.48 -31.59 25.46
N GLU A 223 9.39 -31.64 26.44
CA GLU A 223 10.00 -32.83 27.05
C GLU A 223 9.02 -34.00 27.20
N GLU A 224 9.39 -35.16 26.67
CA GLU A 224 9.32 -36.46 27.36
C GLU A 224 10.08 -37.52 26.53
N ASP A 225 11.18 -38.00 27.13
CA ASP A 225 11.81 -39.33 27.01
C ASP A 225 11.76 -40.07 25.67
N ASP A 226 12.87 -40.03 24.90
CA ASP A 226 13.26 -41.18 24.09
C ASP A 226 14.78 -41.19 23.84
N THR A 227 15.46 -42.17 24.43
CA THR A 227 16.85 -42.53 24.14
C THR A 227 17.02 -42.91 22.67
N GLN A 228 17.56 -42.00 21.86
CA GLN A 228 18.00 -42.33 20.51
C GLN A 228 19.53 -42.34 20.45
N GLN A 229 20.07 -43.56 20.34
CA GLN A 229 21.48 -43.82 20.04
C GLN A 229 21.83 -43.23 18.68
N LEU A 230 22.77 -42.28 18.66
CA LEU A 230 23.45 -41.84 17.46
C LEU A 230 24.61 -42.80 17.19
N ASP A 231 24.42 -43.71 16.23
CA ASP A 231 25.51 -44.48 15.62
C ASP A 231 26.33 -43.55 14.72
N GLU A 232 27.19 -42.73 15.33
CA GLU A 232 28.30 -42.09 14.62
C GLU A 232 29.54 -42.97 14.72
N ALA A 233 30.02 -43.43 13.57
CA ALA A 233 31.24 -44.22 13.46
C ALA A 233 32.47 -43.34 13.76
N TYR A 234 32.79 -43.19 15.05
CA TYR A 234 34.01 -42.52 15.49
C TYR A 234 35.25 -43.36 15.12
N SER A 235 36.32 -42.68 14.71
CA SER A 235 37.64 -43.27 14.49
C SER A 235 38.10 -44.07 15.72
N PRO A 236 38.86 -45.19 15.56
CA PRO A 236 39.22 -46.09 16.67
C PRO A 236 39.86 -45.39 17.88
N LEU A 237 40.59 -44.30 17.64
CA LEU A 237 41.21 -43.52 18.71
C LEU A 237 40.17 -42.74 19.53
N MET A 238 39.15 -42.19 18.88
CA MET A 238 38.10 -41.37 19.50
C MET A 238 37.09 -42.24 20.28
N GLN A 239 36.87 -43.49 19.86
CA GLN A 239 36.08 -44.47 20.62
C GLN A 239 36.65 -44.75 22.02
N HIS A 240 37.98 -44.78 22.16
CA HIS A 240 38.61 -45.03 23.47
C HIS A 240 38.36 -43.86 24.44
N TYR A 241 38.29 -42.63 23.94
CA TYR A 241 37.97 -41.44 24.75
C TYR A 241 36.48 -41.36 25.10
N VAL A 242 35.59 -41.66 24.17
CA VAL A 242 34.14 -41.68 24.44
C VAL A 242 33.79 -42.73 25.49
N ASN A 243 34.42 -43.91 25.43
CA ASN A 243 34.21 -44.98 26.41
C ASN A 243 34.81 -44.69 27.79
N SER A 244 35.89 -43.90 27.89
CA SER A 244 36.44 -43.51 29.19
C SER A 244 35.59 -42.41 29.84
N ILE A 245 35.12 -41.44 29.05
CA ILE A 245 34.24 -40.36 29.52
C ILE A 245 32.89 -40.92 29.99
N SER A 246 32.30 -41.85 29.24
CA SER A 246 31.01 -42.47 29.62
C SER A 246 31.08 -43.29 30.90
N ARG A 247 32.23 -43.92 31.20
CA ARG A 247 32.45 -44.63 32.47
C ARG A 247 32.65 -43.70 33.65
N THR A 248 33.24 -42.52 33.46
CA THR A 248 33.47 -41.57 34.55
C THR A 248 32.24 -40.76 34.94
N LEU A 249 31.27 -40.61 34.02
CA LEU A 249 30.00 -39.92 34.27
C LEU A 249 28.96 -40.77 35.00
N ARG A 250 29.19 -42.08 35.15
CA ARG A 250 28.30 -43.01 35.86
C ARG A 250 28.85 -43.30 37.27
N LYS A 251 28.86 -42.29 38.14
CA LYS A 251 29.02 -42.48 39.58
C LYS A 251 28.32 -41.37 40.36
#